data_AF-A0A0E9R0V6-F1
#
_entry.id   AF-A0A0E9R0V6-F1
#
_cell.length_a   1.000
_cell.length_b   1.000
_cell.length_c   1.000
_cell.angle_alpha   90.00
_cell.angle_beta   90.00
_cell.angle_gamma   90.00
#
_symmetry.space_group_name_H-M   'P 1'
#
loop_
_entity.id
_entity.type
_entity.pdbx_description
1 polymer ?
#
loop_
_entity_poly.entity_id
_entity_poly.type
_entity_poly.pdbx_seq_one_letter_code
_entity_poly.pdbx_strand_id
1 'polypeptide(L)' 'MVGVIILYDHVHPVGAFAKTSKIDMKGCIKVLKEQPSNSVEGLLNALRYTTRHLK' A
#
# COMPACT_ATOMS: atom_id res chain seq x y z
N MET A 1 -1.13 3.34 8.86
CA MET A 1 -1.31 2.21 7.93
C MET A 1 -0.41 2.29 6.71
N VAL A 2 -0.52 3.31 5.84
CA VAL A 2 0.24 3.35 4.56
C VAL A 2 1.76 3.32 4.72
N GLY A 3 2.33 4.07 5.68
CA GLY A 3 3.78 4.07 5.91
C GLY A 3 4.35 2.68 6.22
N VAL A 4 3.68 1.89 7.07
CA VAL A 4 4.15 0.53 7.40
C VAL A 4 3.98 -0.46 6.24
N ILE A 5 2.98 -0.26 5.36
CA ILE A 5 2.86 -1.03 4.11
C ILE A 5 4.07 -0.77 3.21
N ILE A 6 4.44 0.51 3.03
CA ILE A 6 5.59 0.90 2.20
C ILE A 6 6.89 0.34 2.78
N LEU A 7 7.08 0.44 4.10
CA LEU A 7 8.25 -0.13 4.75
C LEU A 7 8.30 -1.64 4.57
N TYR A 8 7.21 -2.36 4.86
CA TYR A 8 7.11 -3.80 4.67
C TYR A 8 7.44 -4.21 3.23
N ASP A 9 6.93 -3.47 2.25
CA ASP A 9 7.21 -3.73 0.84
C ASP A 9 8.70 -3.61 0.48
N HIS A 10 9.48 -2.82 1.23
CA HIS A 10 10.93 -2.72 1.03
C HIS A 10 11.74 -3.79 1.75
N VAL A 11 11.33 -4.18 2.97
CA VAL A 11 12.09 -5.11 3.81
C VAL A 11 11.72 -6.57 3.59
N HIS A 12 10.47 -6.88 3.21
CA HIS A 12 10.03 -8.25 3.00
C HIS A 12 10.52 -8.78 1.64
N PRO A 13 11.13 -9.97 1.56
CA PRO A 13 11.77 -10.46 0.31
C PRO A 13 10.87 -10.51 -0.92
N VAL A 14 9.57 -10.78 -0.72
CA VAL A 14 8.58 -10.85 -1.81
C VAL A 14 7.68 -9.60 -1.88
N GLY A 15 7.88 -8.63 -0.99
CA GLY A 15 7.07 -7.41 -0.93
C GLY A 15 5.67 -7.58 -0.33
N ALA A 16 4.92 -6.47 -0.34
CA ALA A 16 3.56 -6.36 0.18
C ALA A 16 2.50 -6.88 -0.80
N PHE A 17 2.82 -6.91 -2.10
CA PHE A 17 1.87 -7.24 -3.19
C PHE A 17 1.88 -8.71 -3.62
N ALA A 18 2.80 -9.53 -3.11
CA ALA A 18 2.83 -10.96 -3.41
C ALA A 18 1.56 -11.67 -2.91
N LYS A 19 1.12 -12.72 -3.62
CA LYS A 19 -0.03 -13.55 -3.20
C LYS A 19 0.16 -14.21 -1.83
N THR A 20 1.41 -14.44 -1.44
CA THR A 20 1.81 -15.01 -0.14
C THR A 20 2.02 -13.97 0.95
N SER A 21 1.88 -12.68 0.62
CA SER A 21 1.95 -11.59 1.59
C SER A 21 0.83 -11.72 2.63
N LYS A 22 1.15 -11.42 3.89
CA LYS A 22 0.16 -11.35 4.98
C LYS A 22 -0.62 -10.02 4.99
N ILE A 23 -0.27 -9.08 4.12
CA ILE A 23 -0.95 -7.79 4.02
C ILE A 23 -2.10 -7.92 3.02
N ASP A 24 -3.33 -7.67 3.49
CA ASP A 24 -4.49 -7.51 2.61
C ASP A 24 -4.46 -6.15 1.91
N MET A 25 -3.69 -6.06 0.83
CA MET A 25 -3.56 -4.83 0.04
C MET A 25 -4.89 -4.38 -0.57
N LYS A 26 -5.79 -5.31 -0.91
CA LYS A 26 -7.09 -4.96 -1.49
C LYS A 26 -7.98 -4.31 -0.43
N GLY A 27 -8.02 -4.86 0.78
CA GLY A 27 -8.71 -4.27 1.93
C GLY A 27 -8.17 -2.90 2.28
N CYS A 28 -6.84 -2.75 2.35
CA CYS A 28 -6.22 -1.45 2.65
C CYS A 28 -6.55 -0.37 1.61
N ILE A 29 -6.52 -0.70 0.31
CA ILE A 29 -6.89 0.23 -0.76
C ILE A 29 -8.39 0.58 -0.69
N LYS A 30 -9.25 -0.40 -0.38
CA LYS A 30 -10.68 -0.17 -0.22
C LYS A 30 -10.95 0.85 0.90
N VAL A 31 -10.35 0.66 2.08
CA VAL A 31 -10.49 1.59 3.21
C VAL A 31 -10.04 3.00 2.84
N LEU A 32 -8.93 3.13 2.10
CA LEU A 32 -8.47 4.45 1.64
C LEU A 32 -9.46 5.10 0.68
N LYS A 33 -10.08 4.33 -0.23
CA LYS A 33 -11.09 4.85 -1.18
C LYS A 33 -12.42 5.23 -0.53
N GLU A 34 -12.71 4.72 0.67
CA GLU A 34 -13.91 5.08 1.45
C GLU A 34 -13.74 6.43 2.19
N GLN A 35 -12.52 6.96 2.27
CA GLN A 35 -12.26 8.27 2.86
C GLN A 35 -12.44 9.41 1.83
N PRO A 36 -12.66 10.66 2.28
CA PRO A 36 -12.74 11.82 1.39
C PRO A 36 -11.49 11.94 0.50
N SER A 37 -11.69 12.07 -0.82
CA SER A 37 -10.63 12.06 -1.84
C SER A 37 -9.49 13.02 -1.53
N ASN A 38 -9.84 14.23 -1.08
CA ASN A 38 -8.90 15.31 -0.82
C ASN A 38 -7.91 14.99 0.32
N SER A 39 -8.26 14.05 1.19
CA SER A 39 -7.45 13.65 2.35
C SER A 39 -6.58 12.43 2.09
N VAL A 40 -6.84 11.65 1.03
CA VAL A 40 -6.17 10.36 0.77
C VAL A 40 -5.39 10.29 -0.54
N GLU A 41 -5.54 11.27 -1.43
CA GLU A 41 -4.82 11.28 -2.71
C GLU A 41 -3.30 11.18 -2.54
N GLY A 42 -2.73 11.92 -1.57
CA GLY A 42 -1.30 11.82 -1.23
C GLY A 42 -0.89 10.42 -0.76
N LEU A 43 -1.76 9.73 -0.01
CA LEU A 43 -1.52 8.37 0.47
C LEU A 43 -1.60 7.34 -0.65
N LEU A 44 -2.54 7.49 -1.58
CA LEU A 44 -2.64 6.66 -2.77
C LEU A 44 -1.44 6.87 -3.71
N ASN A 45 -0.96 8.11 -3.84
CA ASN A 45 0.25 8.43 -4.60
C ASN A 45 1.50 7.85 -3.94
N ALA A 46 1.60 7.89 -2.61
CA ALA A 46 2.70 7.24 -1.89
C ALA A 46 2.73 5.72 -2.15
N LEU A 47 1.56 5.06 -2.13
CA LEU A 47 1.47 3.65 -2.53
C LEU A 47 1.84 3.44 -4.00
N ARG A 48 1.55 4.39 -4.89
CA ARG A 48 1.81 4.24 -6.33
C ARG A 48 3.28 4.42 -6.71
N TYR A 49 3.97 5.37 -6.07
CA TYR A 49 5.28 5.82 -6.50
C TYR A 49 6.41 5.40 -5.56
N THR A 50 6.11 5.10 -4.30
CA THR A 50 7.14 4.78 -3.31
C THR A 50 7.28 3.28 -3.08
N THR A 51 6.32 2.44 -3.43
CA THR A 51 6.45 0.98 -3.26
C THR A 51 7.42 0.36 -4.27
N ARG A 52 8.14 -0.67 -3.84
CA ARG A 52 9.13 -1.41 -4.61
C ARG A 52 8.52 -2.50 -5.51
N HIS A 53 7.49 -3.22 -5.04
CA HIS A 53 6.96 -4.40 -5.73
C HIS A 53 5.57 -4.21 -6.37
N LEU A 54 5.17 -2.96 -6.63
CA LEU A 54 3.90 -2.67 -7.31
C LEU A 54 3.98 -2.81 -8.85
N LYS A 55 5.19 -2.84 -9.43
CA LYS A 55 5.41 -2.99 -10.88
C LYS A 55 5.32 -4.44 -11.35
#